data_AF-A0A2V7ZZZ6-F1
#
_entry.id   AF-A0A2V7ZZZ6-F1
#
_cell.length_a   1.000
_cell.length_b   1.000
_cell.length_c   1.000
_cell.angle_alpha   90.00
_cell.angle_beta   90.00
_cell.angle_gamma   90.00
#
_symmetry.space_group_name_H-M   'P 1'
#
loop_
_entity.id
_entity.type
_entity.pdbx_description
1 polymer ?
#
loop_
_entity_poly.entity_id
_entity_poly.type
_entity_poly.pdbx_seq_one_letter_code
_entity_poly.pdbx_strand_id
1 'polypeptide(L)'
;MTRLTVVRSGMPAPNPAPGETVLTYDQFRAELRTGGLMKRLFRAGESRLLVHRVSSAGRPLATALALHAVSRGSVAIEDAEGRRREISLGVLGRWIAEVALEPLRVPNVVAGVAREVARLEAIVREPRTMTDIDLSASPLYLRTDLSFGIRAGGSVGHTAGVLNNLGHFTGAPILITTDDIPTLDPRIEVVIVAPSDAY
;
A
#
# COMPACT_ATOMS: atom_id res chain seq x y z
N MET A 1 10.48 28.90 2.46
CA MET A 1 9.45 28.18 3.27
C MET A 1 10.05 26.85 3.69
N THR A 2 9.93 26.48 4.96
CA THR A 2 10.46 25.21 5.49
C THR A 2 9.49 24.07 5.22
N ARG A 3 9.95 22.97 4.60
CA ARG A 3 9.12 21.80 4.29
C ARG A 3 9.59 20.59 5.09
N LEU A 4 8.66 19.80 5.64
CA LEU A 4 8.97 18.51 6.25
C LEU A 4 8.41 17.37 5.37
N THR A 5 9.27 16.43 5.03
CA THR A 5 8.91 15.26 4.23
C THR A 5 9.18 14.01 5.05
N VAL A 6 8.13 13.25 5.34
CA VAL A 6 8.23 11.95 6.01
C VAL A 6 8.07 10.86 4.96
N VAL A 7 9.05 9.97 4.85
CA VAL A 7 9.12 8.91 3.85
C VAL A 7 8.65 7.60 4.47
N ARG A 8 7.52 7.06 3.99
CA ARG A 8 7.01 5.75 4.46
C ARG A 8 7.99 4.64 4.09
N SER A 9 8.13 3.65 4.97
CA SER A 9 9.04 2.53 4.78
C SER A 9 8.85 1.88 3.40
N GLY A 10 9.98 1.60 2.73
CA GLY A 10 9.99 1.05 1.37
C GLY A 10 10.07 2.09 0.26
N MET A 11 9.77 3.39 0.50
CA MET A 11 9.99 4.45 -0.49
C MET A 11 11.46 4.92 -0.52
N PRO A 12 12.06 5.19 -1.69
CA PRO A 12 13.35 5.86 -1.75
C PRO A 12 13.21 7.28 -1.17
N ALA A 13 14.11 7.65 -0.26
CA ALA A 13 14.13 9.00 0.28
C ALA A 13 14.61 9.98 -0.81
N PRO A 14 13.86 11.03 -1.14
CA PRO A 14 14.31 12.02 -2.10
C PRO A 14 15.48 12.82 -1.53
N ASN A 15 16.32 13.37 -2.42
CA ASN A 15 17.33 14.34 -2.02
C ASN A 15 16.63 15.59 -1.46
N PRO A 16 17.00 16.07 -0.26
CA PRO A 16 16.37 17.24 0.36
C PRO A 16 16.64 18.50 -0.48
N ALA A 17 15.56 19.20 -0.86
CA ALA A 17 15.68 20.53 -1.46
C ALA A 17 16.12 21.57 -0.41
N PRO A 18 16.64 22.75 -0.81
CA PRO A 18 16.96 23.82 0.13
C PRO A 18 15.77 24.20 1.03
N GLY A 19 15.94 24.07 2.36
CA GLY A 19 14.87 24.31 3.33
C GLY A 19 13.91 23.14 3.56
N GLU A 20 14.16 21.98 2.96
CA GLU A 20 13.42 20.74 3.19
C GLU A 20 14.15 19.85 4.21
N THR A 21 13.41 19.33 5.19
CA THR A 21 13.86 18.25 6.06
C THR A 21 13.22 16.95 5.60
N VAL A 22 14.02 15.96 5.24
CA VAL A 22 13.54 14.61 4.88
C VAL A 22 13.84 13.67 6.05
N LEU A 23 12.81 12.99 6.55
CA LEU A 23 12.92 11.97 7.61
C LEU A 23 12.34 10.66 7.10
N THR A 24 12.95 9.54 7.47
CA THR A 24 12.30 8.25 7.33
C THR A 24 11.17 8.11 8.35
N TYR A 25 10.20 7.24 8.07
CA TYR A 25 9.09 6.98 8.99
C TYR A 25 9.57 6.52 10.38
N ASP A 26 10.63 5.72 10.42
CA ASP A 26 11.19 5.22 11.69
C ASP A 26 11.87 6.34 12.48
N GLN A 27 12.60 7.23 11.80
CA GLN A 27 13.17 8.44 12.42
C GLN A 27 12.07 9.34 12.97
N PHE A 28 11.02 9.58 12.19
CA PHE A 28 9.87 10.37 12.62
C PHE A 28 9.17 9.77 13.84
N ARG A 29 8.98 8.44 13.87
CA ARG A 29 8.40 7.73 15.01
C ARG A 29 9.30 7.77 16.25
N ALA A 30 10.62 7.71 16.07
CA ALA A 30 11.58 7.84 17.17
C ALA A 30 11.56 9.27 17.76
N GLU A 31 11.51 10.30 16.92
CA GLU A 31 11.39 11.70 17.36
C GLU A 31 10.04 11.94 18.07
N LEU A 32 8.96 11.29 17.64
CA LEU A 32 7.65 11.35 18.30
C LEU A 32 7.71 10.79 19.72
N ARG A 33 8.32 9.61 19.89
CA ARG A 33 8.43 8.94 21.20
C ARG A 33 9.34 9.66 22.19
N THR A 34 10.39 10.29 21.69
CA THR A 34 11.39 10.99 22.52
C THR A 34 11.01 12.45 22.81
N GLY A 35 9.87 12.92 22.29
CA GLY A 35 9.47 14.32 22.39
C GLY A 35 10.34 15.27 21.55
N GLY A 36 11.24 14.75 20.71
CA GLY A 36 12.08 15.53 19.80
C GLY A 36 11.26 16.38 18.83
N LEU A 37 10.04 15.92 18.49
CA LEU A 37 9.08 16.67 17.69
C LEU A 37 8.65 18.00 18.35
N MET A 38 8.69 18.11 19.69
CA MET A 38 8.31 19.34 20.39
C MET A 38 9.22 20.52 20.02
N LYS A 39 10.49 20.25 19.71
CA LYS A 39 11.45 21.26 19.22
C LYS A 39 11.14 21.73 17.79
N ARG A 40 10.25 21.04 17.08
CA ARG A 40 9.84 21.31 15.69
C ARG A 40 8.37 21.74 15.56
N LEU A 41 7.64 21.85 16.69
CA LEU A 41 6.26 22.33 16.72
C LEU A 41 6.10 23.65 15.94
N PHE A 42 5.14 23.67 15.03
CA PHE A 42 4.84 24.81 14.17
C PHE A 42 6.04 25.37 13.38
N ARG A 43 7.13 24.62 13.17
CA ARG A 43 8.31 25.15 12.44
C ARG A 43 8.26 24.91 10.94
N ALA A 44 7.52 23.90 10.49
CA ALA A 44 7.33 23.63 9.08
C ALA A 44 6.19 24.50 8.53
N GLY A 45 6.42 25.14 7.38
CA GLY A 45 5.36 25.80 6.62
C GLY A 45 4.43 24.79 5.95
N GLU A 46 4.97 23.66 5.48
CA GLU A 46 4.22 22.58 4.83
C GLU A 46 4.81 21.23 5.25
N SER A 47 3.96 20.20 5.36
CA SER A 47 4.41 18.82 5.54
C SER A 47 3.80 17.86 4.53
N ARG A 48 4.56 16.83 4.16
CA ARG A 48 4.05 15.74 3.32
C ARG A 48 4.49 14.37 3.82
N LEU A 49 3.61 13.40 3.62
CA LEU A 49 3.88 11.98 3.79
C LEU A 49 4.06 11.35 2.40
N LEU A 50 5.28 10.90 2.08
CA LEU A 50 5.57 10.17 0.85
C LEU A 50 5.22 8.70 1.00
N VAL A 51 4.34 8.22 0.13
CA VAL A 51 3.83 6.84 0.09
C VAL A 51 4.04 6.23 -1.30
N HIS A 52 3.89 4.91 -1.40
CA HIS A 52 4.04 4.24 -2.69
C HIS A 52 2.90 4.58 -3.66
N ARG A 53 1.65 4.51 -3.19
CA ARG A 53 0.46 4.97 -3.92
C ARG A 53 -0.46 5.68 -2.95
N VAL A 54 -1.02 6.82 -3.35
CA VAL A 54 -1.99 7.54 -2.50
C VAL A 54 -3.23 6.67 -2.23
N SER A 55 -3.68 5.91 -3.24
CA SER A 55 -4.87 5.05 -3.18
C SER A 55 -4.80 3.97 -2.10
N SER A 56 -3.61 3.42 -1.84
CA SER A 56 -3.36 2.37 -0.86
C SER A 56 -2.76 2.88 0.45
N ALA A 57 -2.65 4.20 0.63
CA ALA A 57 -2.03 4.79 1.82
C ALA A 57 -2.85 4.54 3.10
N GLY A 58 -4.13 4.22 2.96
CA GLY A 58 -5.08 4.04 4.06
C GLY A 58 -5.35 5.36 4.79
N ARG A 59 -5.59 5.24 6.10
CA ARG A 59 -5.91 6.35 7.02
C ARG A 59 -4.82 6.47 8.09
N PRO A 60 -3.66 7.11 7.78
CA PRO A 60 -2.54 7.19 8.72
C PRO A 60 -2.80 8.26 9.81
N LEU A 61 -3.84 8.06 10.63
CA LEU A 61 -4.37 9.08 11.56
C LEU A 61 -3.31 9.62 12.52
N ALA A 62 -2.58 8.74 13.21
CA ALA A 62 -1.54 9.17 14.15
C ALA A 62 -0.43 9.98 13.48
N THR A 63 0.01 9.56 12.28
CA THR A 63 1.01 10.28 11.49
C THR A 63 0.46 11.62 11.03
N ALA A 64 -0.77 11.66 10.54
CA ALA A 64 -1.41 12.88 10.06
C ALA A 64 -1.59 13.91 11.18
N LEU A 65 -2.01 13.48 12.38
CA LEU A 65 -2.09 14.33 13.57
C LEU A 65 -0.72 14.90 13.96
N ALA A 66 0.32 14.06 13.95
CA ALA A 66 1.68 14.49 14.22
C ALA A 66 2.20 15.51 13.19
N LEU A 67 1.92 15.28 11.91
CA LEU A 67 2.29 16.21 10.82
C LEU A 67 1.54 17.55 10.96
N HIS A 68 0.26 17.52 11.31
CA HIS A 68 -0.52 18.74 11.61
C HIS A 68 0.03 19.48 12.83
N ALA A 69 0.49 18.79 13.87
CA ALA A 69 1.07 19.43 15.04
C ALA A 69 2.41 20.16 14.73
N VAL A 70 3.24 19.61 13.84
CA VAL A 70 4.54 20.24 13.49
C VAL A 70 4.46 21.26 12.37
N SER A 71 3.33 21.33 11.66
CA SER A 71 3.13 22.22 10.52
C SER A 71 2.27 23.42 10.91
N ARG A 72 2.56 24.57 10.31
CA ARG A 72 1.67 25.75 10.32
C ARG A 72 0.74 25.82 9.13
N GLY A 73 1.07 25.13 8.04
CA GLY A 73 0.31 25.16 6.80
C GLY A 73 -0.19 23.79 6.36
N SER A 74 -0.19 23.54 5.06
CA SER A 74 -0.83 22.35 4.49
C SER A 74 -0.09 21.05 4.86
N VAL A 75 -0.88 19.99 4.99
CA VAL A 75 -0.41 18.62 5.18
C VAL A 75 -0.98 17.78 4.06
N ALA A 76 -0.13 17.01 3.37
CA ALA A 76 -0.58 16.16 2.27
C ALA A 76 0.05 14.76 2.28
N ILE A 77 -0.62 13.81 1.63
CA ILE A 77 -0.05 12.53 1.23
C ILE A 77 0.30 12.65 -0.24
N GLU A 78 1.52 12.27 -0.62
CA GLU A 78 2.00 12.35 -1.99
C GLU A 78 2.63 11.01 -2.36
N ASP A 79 2.44 10.56 -3.60
CA ASP A 79 3.11 9.38 -4.14
C ASP A 79 4.21 9.69 -5.15
N ALA A 80 4.92 8.65 -5.60
CA ALA A 80 6.01 8.78 -6.57
C ALA A 80 5.56 9.31 -7.93
N GLU A 81 4.27 9.19 -8.25
CA GLU A 81 3.68 9.68 -9.51
C GLU A 81 3.21 11.14 -9.39
N GLY A 82 3.43 11.78 -8.22
CA GLY A 82 3.04 13.16 -7.95
C GLY A 82 1.56 13.34 -7.64
N ARG A 83 0.79 12.24 -7.47
CA ARG A 83 -0.59 12.35 -6.99
C ARG A 83 -0.55 12.82 -5.55
N ARG A 84 -1.39 13.80 -5.23
CA ARG A 84 -1.42 14.48 -3.93
C ARG A 84 -2.83 14.47 -3.35
N ARG A 85 -2.96 14.05 -2.10
CA ARG A 85 -4.19 14.14 -1.31
C ARG A 85 -3.94 15.00 -0.09
N GLU A 86 -4.58 16.17 -0.04
CA GLU A 86 -4.50 17.04 1.13
C GLU A 86 -5.26 16.44 2.31
N ILE A 87 -4.66 16.52 3.49
CA ILE A 87 -5.27 16.11 4.74
C ILE A 87 -5.77 17.36 5.44
N SER A 88 -7.03 17.71 5.23
CA SER A 88 -7.66 18.81 5.98
C SER A 88 -8.08 18.36 7.39
N LEU A 89 -8.38 19.34 8.26
CA LEU A 89 -8.96 19.06 9.57
C LEU A 89 -10.30 18.30 9.47
N GLY A 90 -11.08 18.53 8.41
CA GLY A 90 -12.32 17.80 8.14
C GLY A 90 -12.08 16.33 7.81
N VAL A 91 -11.02 16.03 7.04
CA VAL A 91 -10.59 14.65 6.77
C VAL A 91 -10.15 13.95 8.07
N LEU A 92 -9.39 14.65 8.93
CA LEU A 92 -9.02 14.13 10.26
C LEU A 92 -10.25 13.84 11.13
N GLY A 93 -11.20 14.78 11.21
CA GLY A 93 -12.43 14.58 11.97
C GLY A 93 -13.22 13.36 11.50
N ARG A 94 -13.31 13.16 10.18
CA ARG A 94 -13.92 11.97 9.59
C ARG A 94 -13.18 10.69 9.99
N TRP A 95 -11.85 10.65 9.86
CA TRP A 95 -11.06 9.49 10.26
C TRP A 95 -11.17 9.18 11.75
N ILE A 96 -11.21 10.19 12.61
CA ILE A 96 -11.44 10.02 14.05
C ILE A 96 -12.81 9.41 14.31
N ALA A 97 -13.86 9.92 13.67
CA ALA A 97 -15.21 9.38 13.81
C ALA A 97 -15.29 7.93 13.32
N GLU A 98 -14.66 7.62 12.18
CA GLU A 98 -14.60 6.25 11.67
C GLU A 98 -13.88 5.30 12.63
N VAL A 99 -12.72 5.70 13.19
CA VAL A 99 -11.99 4.90 14.19
C VAL A 99 -12.80 4.74 15.48
N ALA A 100 -13.51 5.77 15.93
CA ALA A 100 -14.38 5.69 17.09
C ALA A 100 -15.56 4.72 16.90
N LEU A 101 -16.06 4.61 15.66
CA LEU A 101 -17.18 3.74 15.30
C LEU A 101 -16.74 2.34 14.83
N GLU A 102 -15.44 2.11 14.61
CA GLU A 102 -14.90 0.80 14.18
C GLU A 102 -15.27 -0.35 15.11
N PRO A 103 -15.14 -0.24 16.45
CA PRO A 103 -15.49 -1.33 17.36
C PRO A 103 -16.95 -1.81 17.21
N LEU A 104 -17.86 -0.92 16.82
CA LEU A 104 -19.26 -1.25 16.58
C LEU A 104 -19.47 -2.02 15.27
N ARG A 105 -18.56 -1.87 14.30
CA ARG A 105 -18.60 -2.51 12.99
C ARG A 105 -17.86 -3.84 12.96
N VAL A 106 -16.82 -4.00 13.79
CA VAL A 106 -15.96 -5.19 13.81
C VAL A 106 -16.73 -6.51 13.90
N PRO A 107 -17.69 -6.70 14.82
CA PRO A 107 -18.43 -7.97 14.92
C PRO A 107 -19.15 -8.34 13.62
N ASN A 108 -19.78 -7.36 12.97
CA ASN A 108 -20.51 -7.55 11.72
C ASN A 108 -19.57 -7.86 10.55
N VAL A 109 -18.41 -7.19 10.49
CA VAL A 109 -17.38 -7.46 9.48
C VAL A 109 -16.82 -8.87 9.65
N VAL A 110 -16.44 -9.25 10.88
CA VAL A 110 -15.91 -10.59 11.18
C VAL A 110 -16.95 -11.67 10.87
N ALA A 111 -18.21 -11.47 11.28
CA ALA A 111 -19.29 -12.39 10.95
C ALA A 111 -19.53 -12.49 9.43
N GLY A 112 -19.42 -11.37 8.70
CA GLY A 112 -19.50 -11.34 7.24
C GLY A 112 -18.39 -12.14 6.57
N VAL A 113 -17.14 -11.93 7.00
CA VAL A 113 -15.97 -12.69 6.52
C VAL A 113 -16.13 -14.17 6.83
N ALA A 114 -16.55 -14.54 8.04
CA ALA A 114 -16.77 -15.92 8.42
C ALA A 114 -17.83 -16.61 7.53
N ARG A 115 -18.93 -15.91 7.22
CA ARG A 115 -19.96 -16.41 6.28
C ARG A 115 -19.41 -16.59 4.87
N GLU A 116 -18.63 -15.64 4.38
CA GLU A 116 -18.06 -15.73 3.03
C GLU A 116 -17.03 -16.87 2.94
N VAL A 117 -16.18 -17.04 3.95
CA VAL A 117 -15.27 -18.19 4.05
C VAL A 117 -16.05 -19.50 4.06
N ALA A 118 -17.09 -19.62 4.89
CA ALA A 118 -17.92 -20.82 4.94
C ALA A 118 -18.60 -21.12 3.59
N ARG A 119 -19.04 -20.09 2.87
CA ARG A 119 -19.59 -20.22 1.50
C ARG A 119 -18.53 -20.71 0.52
N LEU A 120 -17.33 -20.13 0.53
CA LEU A 120 -16.23 -20.54 -0.34
C LEU A 120 -15.78 -21.98 -0.05
N GLU A 121 -15.72 -22.36 1.23
CA GLU A 121 -15.43 -23.74 1.64
C GLU A 121 -16.49 -24.71 1.13
N ALA A 122 -17.78 -24.35 1.15
CA ALA A 122 -18.84 -25.17 0.60
C ALA A 122 -18.68 -25.38 -0.92
N ILE A 123 -18.33 -24.33 -1.67
CA ILE A 123 -18.06 -24.40 -3.12
C ILE A 123 -16.85 -25.28 -3.42
N VAL A 124 -15.80 -25.23 -2.60
CA VAL A 124 -14.58 -26.01 -2.80
C VAL A 124 -14.78 -27.50 -2.45
N ARG A 125 -15.75 -27.85 -1.59
CA ARG A 125 -16.05 -29.24 -1.23
C ARG A 125 -16.68 -30.05 -2.36
N GLU A 126 -17.23 -29.41 -3.38
CA GLU A 126 -17.76 -30.11 -4.55
C GLU A 126 -16.61 -30.80 -5.31
N PRO A 127 -16.70 -32.12 -5.59
CA PRO A 127 -15.68 -32.83 -6.34
C PRO A 127 -15.48 -32.16 -7.70
N ARG A 128 -14.31 -31.59 -7.93
CA ARG A 128 -13.95 -31.03 -9.22
C ARG A 128 -13.40 -32.15 -10.09
N THR A 129 -13.95 -32.32 -11.28
CA THR A 129 -13.28 -33.08 -12.31
C THR A 129 -12.01 -32.33 -12.66
N MET A 130 -10.86 -32.88 -12.29
CA MET A 130 -9.59 -32.39 -12.81
C MET A 130 -9.60 -32.69 -14.31
N THR A 131 -9.68 -31.65 -15.12
CA THR A 131 -9.34 -31.76 -16.54
C THR A 131 -7.85 -32.00 -16.68
N ASP A 132 -7.46 -32.72 -17.72
CA ASP A 132 -6.06 -32.87 -18.10
C ASP A 132 -5.43 -31.49 -18.29
N ILE A 133 -4.20 -31.34 -17.80
CA ILE A 133 -3.46 -30.09 -17.91
C ILE A 133 -2.86 -30.03 -19.32
N ASP A 134 -3.30 -29.06 -20.12
CA ASP A 134 -2.66 -28.73 -21.39
C ASP A 134 -1.47 -27.80 -21.15
N LEU A 135 -0.26 -28.35 -21.19
CA LEU A 135 0.96 -27.57 -21.06
C LEU A 135 1.22 -26.69 -22.28
N SER A 136 0.61 -26.94 -23.44
CA SER A 136 0.79 -26.04 -24.60
C SER A 136 0.04 -24.71 -24.45
N ALA A 137 -0.94 -24.65 -23.55
CA ALA A 137 -1.70 -23.45 -23.26
C ALA A 137 -0.89 -22.41 -22.46
N SER A 138 -1.27 -21.14 -22.62
CA SER A 138 -0.74 -20.03 -21.82
C SER A 138 -1.26 -20.10 -20.39
N PRO A 139 -0.39 -20.26 -19.37
CA PRO A 139 -0.83 -20.27 -17.98
C PRO A 139 -1.17 -18.86 -17.50
N LEU A 140 -2.26 -18.75 -16.73
CA LEU A 140 -2.62 -17.52 -16.02
C LEU A 140 -2.10 -17.57 -14.58
N TYR A 141 -1.23 -16.64 -14.23
CA TYR A 141 -0.75 -16.47 -12.86
C TYR A 141 -1.43 -15.26 -12.21
N LEU A 142 -2.20 -15.51 -11.15
CA LEU A 142 -2.85 -14.46 -10.38
C LEU A 142 -2.09 -14.20 -9.09
N ARG A 143 -1.48 -13.01 -8.98
CA ARG A 143 -0.88 -12.54 -7.72
C ARG A 143 -2.00 -11.94 -6.86
N THR A 144 -2.38 -12.64 -5.79
CA THR A 144 -3.52 -12.30 -4.93
C THR A 144 -3.16 -11.45 -3.71
N ASP A 145 -1.98 -10.83 -3.67
CA ASP A 145 -1.58 -9.91 -2.60
C ASP A 145 -2.30 -8.55 -2.73
N LEU A 146 -3.61 -8.65 -2.54
CA LEU A 146 -4.57 -7.58 -2.47
C LEU A 146 -4.74 -7.24 -1.00
N SER A 147 -4.22 -6.09 -0.54
CA SER A 147 -4.78 -5.25 0.55
C SER A 147 -3.78 -4.24 1.15
N PHE A 148 -2.47 -4.50 1.11
CA PHE A 148 -1.53 -3.80 2.02
C PHE A 148 -0.40 -3.00 1.36
N GLY A 149 -0.40 -2.83 0.04
CA GLY A 149 0.68 -2.11 -0.65
C GLY A 149 2.06 -2.73 -0.37
N ILE A 150 2.09 -4.07 -0.24
CA ILE A 150 3.33 -4.82 -0.03
C ILE A 150 4.12 -4.70 -1.34
N ARG A 151 5.19 -3.91 -1.29
CA ARG A 151 6.18 -3.86 -2.37
C ARG A 151 6.75 -5.25 -2.58
N ALA A 152 7.15 -5.53 -3.82
CA ALA A 152 7.96 -6.69 -4.15
C ALA A 152 9.23 -6.75 -3.28
N GLY A 153 9.18 -7.50 -2.17
CA GLY A 153 10.32 -7.87 -1.33
C GLY A 153 10.76 -9.31 -1.62
N GLY A 154 11.69 -9.87 -0.84
CA GLY A 154 12.36 -11.16 -1.13
C GLY A 154 11.45 -12.36 -1.48
N SER A 155 10.20 -12.41 -1.02
CA SER A 155 9.21 -13.43 -1.44
C SER A 155 8.60 -13.19 -2.83
N VAL A 156 8.56 -11.94 -3.32
CA VAL A 156 8.02 -11.58 -4.64
C VAL A 156 9.03 -11.82 -5.77
N GLY A 157 10.33 -11.83 -5.47
CA GLY A 157 11.35 -12.34 -6.40
C GLY A 157 11.13 -13.82 -6.76
N HIS A 158 10.51 -14.61 -5.87
CA HIS A 158 10.15 -15.99 -6.17
C HIS A 158 9.02 -16.06 -7.22
N THR A 159 8.10 -15.09 -7.25
CA THR A 159 7.06 -15.02 -8.30
C THR A 159 7.66 -14.81 -9.67
N ALA A 160 8.65 -13.90 -9.81
CA ALA A 160 9.38 -13.72 -11.06
C ALA A 160 10.08 -15.02 -11.50
N GLY A 161 10.74 -15.71 -10.57
CA GLY A 161 11.39 -17.00 -10.85
C GLY A 161 10.42 -18.07 -11.34
N VAL A 162 9.22 -18.17 -10.74
CA VAL A 162 8.18 -19.12 -11.17
C VAL A 162 7.68 -18.78 -12.57
N LEU A 163 7.33 -17.52 -12.82
CA LEU A 163 6.80 -17.06 -14.10
C LEU A 163 7.81 -17.21 -15.25
N ASN A 164 9.06 -16.83 -15.00
CA ASN A 164 10.13 -16.96 -15.99
C ASN A 164 10.36 -18.43 -16.36
N ASN A 165 10.28 -19.36 -15.40
CA ASN A 165 10.41 -20.80 -15.65
C ASN A 165 9.15 -21.41 -16.30
N LEU A 166 7.94 -20.94 -15.96
CA LEU A 166 6.70 -21.43 -16.59
C LEU A 166 6.77 -21.30 -18.11
N GLY A 167 7.27 -20.17 -18.60
CA GLY A 167 7.43 -19.95 -20.05
C GLY A 167 8.44 -20.88 -20.73
N HIS A 168 9.19 -21.71 -20.00
CA HIS A 168 10.12 -22.68 -20.59
C HIS A 168 9.45 -24.01 -20.98
N PHE A 169 8.37 -24.37 -20.32
CA PHE A 169 7.70 -25.67 -20.52
C PHE A 169 6.18 -25.54 -20.76
N THR A 170 5.67 -24.31 -20.82
CA THR A 170 4.27 -24.02 -21.16
C THR A 170 4.15 -23.00 -22.29
N GLY A 171 2.92 -22.66 -22.70
CA GLY A 171 2.66 -21.46 -23.49
C GLY A 171 3.12 -20.17 -22.79
N ALA A 172 3.07 -19.04 -23.48
CA ALA A 172 3.52 -17.76 -22.91
C ALA A 172 2.68 -17.39 -21.67
N PRO A 173 3.28 -17.23 -20.47
CA PRO A 173 2.53 -16.90 -19.27
C PRO A 173 1.88 -15.53 -19.33
N ILE A 174 0.74 -15.40 -18.65
CA ILE A 174 0.06 -14.12 -18.43
C ILE A 174 0.03 -13.87 -16.92
N LEU A 175 0.53 -12.71 -16.49
CA LEU A 175 0.53 -12.28 -15.10
C LEU A 175 -0.57 -11.25 -14.87
N ILE A 176 -1.47 -11.51 -13.93
CA ILE A 176 -2.35 -10.50 -13.35
C ILE A 176 -1.80 -10.12 -11.97
N THR A 177 -1.49 -8.84 -11.79
CA THR A 177 -0.86 -8.34 -10.57
C THR A 177 -1.36 -6.96 -10.18
N THR A 178 -1.10 -6.53 -8.95
CA THR A 178 -1.44 -5.18 -8.47
C THR A 178 -0.28 -4.19 -8.58
N ASP A 179 0.94 -4.71 -8.77
CA ASP A 179 2.17 -3.93 -8.73
C ASP A 179 3.25 -4.51 -9.64
N ASP A 180 4.21 -3.68 -10.00
CA ASP A 180 5.34 -4.08 -10.84
C ASP A 180 6.21 -5.13 -10.13
N ILE A 181 6.77 -6.06 -10.91
CA ILE A 181 7.69 -7.11 -10.43
C ILE A 181 9.02 -6.91 -11.15
N PRO A 182 9.99 -6.24 -10.51
CA PRO A 182 11.33 -6.15 -11.06
C PRO A 182 11.88 -7.56 -11.30
N THR A 183 12.54 -7.79 -12.45
CA THR A 183 13.15 -9.08 -12.90
C THR A 183 12.23 -10.08 -13.62
N LEU A 184 10.99 -9.72 -13.93
CA LEU A 184 10.15 -10.50 -14.84
C LEU A 184 10.71 -10.46 -16.28
N ASP A 185 10.64 -11.57 -17.01
CA ASP A 185 10.96 -11.60 -18.44
C ASP A 185 10.04 -10.61 -19.19
N PRO A 186 10.60 -9.64 -19.95
CA PRO A 186 9.81 -8.59 -20.60
C PRO A 186 8.85 -9.11 -21.68
N ARG A 187 8.96 -10.39 -22.07
CA ARG A 187 8.04 -11.04 -23.02
C ARG A 187 6.77 -11.56 -22.37
N ILE A 188 6.72 -11.64 -21.04
CA ILE A 188 5.53 -12.07 -20.29
C ILE A 188 4.51 -10.95 -20.32
N GLU A 189 3.27 -11.29 -20.67
CA GLU A 189 2.17 -10.33 -20.63
C GLU A 189 1.83 -10.00 -19.18
N VAL A 190 1.79 -8.70 -18.85
CA VAL A 190 1.46 -8.22 -17.50
C VAL A 190 0.25 -7.31 -17.54
N VAL A 191 -0.81 -7.73 -16.83
CA VAL A 191 -2.00 -6.93 -16.59
C VAL A 191 -1.94 -6.41 -15.15
N ILE A 192 -1.70 -5.10 -15.02
CA ILE A 192 -1.68 -4.43 -13.72
C ILE A 192 -3.10 -3.97 -13.38
N VAL A 193 -3.71 -4.61 -12.39
CA VAL A 193 -5.01 -4.23 -11.83
C VAL A 193 -4.76 -3.46 -10.54
N ALA A 194 -4.79 -2.13 -10.65
CA ALA A 194 -4.66 -1.27 -9.47
C ALA A 194 -5.88 -1.46 -8.54
N PRO A 195 -5.68 -1.50 -7.20
CA PRO A 195 -6.80 -1.46 -6.28
C PRO A 195 -7.59 -0.17 -6.48
N SER A 196 -8.93 -0.26 -6.43
CA SER A 196 -9.81 0.91 -6.40
C SER A 196 -9.45 1.80 -5.21
N ASP A 197 -9.51 3.12 -5.39
CA ASP A 197 -9.30 4.08 -4.30
C ASP A 197 -10.19 3.69 -3.11
N ALA A 198 -9.56 3.37 -1.97
CA ALA A 198 -10.30 2.89 -0.83
C ALA A 198 -11.02 4.01 -0.05
N TYR A 199 -10.73 5.29 -0.33
CA TYR A 199 -11.27 6.46 0.39
C TYR A 199 -11.14 7.78 -0.39
#